data_AF-I0AGA2-F1
#
_entry.id   AF-I0AGA2-F1
#
_cell.length_a   1.000
_cell.length_b   1.000
_cell.length_c   1.000
_cell.angle_alpha   90.00
_cell.angle_beta   90.00
_cell.angle_gamma   90.00
#
_symmetry.space_group_name_H-M   'P 1'
#
loop_
_entity.id
_entity.type
_entity.pdbx_description
1 polymer ?
#
loop_
_entity_poly.entity_id
_entity_poly.type
_entity_poly.pdbx_seq_one_letter_code
_entity_poly.pdbx_strand_id
1 'polypeptide(L)'
;MKYKNLNLAFLFEIIVGFGCILSVAMWGQNGLATIGLIALRPFILEKEQIKDEKSYFTLSYKILSSSIVIVSMLIIAIFIILNFVPHLIPKLPPRDKILFLLLPFFLMTHGVVGFMYIQKR
;
A
#
# COMPACT_ATOMS: atom_id res chain seq x y z
N MET A 1 -20.09 4.91 -4.88
CA MET A 1 -19.71 4.04 -6.02
C MET A 1 -18.50 3.21 -5.63
N LYS A 2 -18.40 1.97 -6.09
CA LYS A 2 -17.23 1.09 -5.89
C LYS A 2 -16.75 0.56 -7.23
N TYR A 3 -15.56 -0.03 -7.28
CA TYR A 3 -15.12 -0.75 -8.49
C TYR A 3 -15.91 -2.05 -8.63
N LYS A 4 -16.31 -2.36 -9.88
CA LYS A 4 -17.06 -3.58 -10.22
C LYS A 4 -16.24 -4.83 -9.93
N ASN A 5 -14.98 -4.84 -10.34
CA ASN A 5 -14.04 -5.90 -10.01
C ASN A 5 -13.06 -5.42 -8.92
N LEU A 6 -13.41 -5.71 -7.66
CA LEU A 6 -12.58 -5.33 -6.51
C LEU A 6 -11.23 -6.07 -6.51
N ASN A 7 -11.16 -7.32 -6.97
CA ASN A 7 -9.90 -8.05 -7.07
C ASN A 7 -8.91 -7.33 -7.99
N LEU A 8 -9.38 -6.91 -9.17
CA LEU A 8 -8.58 -6.18 -10.14
C LEU A 8 -8.20 -4.79 -9.60
N ALA A 9 -9.11 -4.16 -8.86
CA ALA A 9 -8.84 -2.89 -8.21
C ALA A 9 -7.75 -2.98 -7.14
N PHE A 10 -7.68 -4.07 -6.36
CA PHE A 10 -6.62 -4.29 -5.38
C PHE A 10 -5.32 -4.77 -6.02
N LEU A 11 -5.39 -5.61 -7.06
CA LEU A 11 -4.22 -5.99 -7.86
C LEU A 11 -3.52 -4.76 -8.45
N PHE A 12 -4.30 -3.78 -8.92
CA PHE A 12 -3.78 -2.51 -9.40
C PHE A 12 -3.04 -1.73 -8.30
N GLU A 13 -3.55 -1.69 -7.07
CA GLU A 13 -2.85 -1.06 -5.94
C GLU A 13 -1.52 -1.76 -5.63
N ILE A 14 -1.49 -3.10 -5.70
CA ILE A 14 -0.25 -3.88 -5.51
C ILE A 14 0.78 -3.51 -6.58
N ILE A 15 0.37 -3.51 -7.86
CA ILE A 15 1.26 -3.20 -8.98
C ILE A 15 1.80 -1.77 -8.88
N VAL A 16 0.94 -0.79 -8.59
CA VAL A 16 1.35 0.61 -8.46
C VAL A 16 2.23 0.81 -7.22
N GLY A 17 1.87 0.21 -6.09
CA GLY A 17 2.66 0.29 -4.86
C GLY A 17 4.07 -0.31 -5.04
N PHE A 18 4.15 -1.52 -5.61
CA PHE A 18 5.41 -2.18 -5.89
C PHE A 18 6.23 -1.46 -6.95
N GLY A 19 5.59 -1.01 -8.05
CA GLY A 19 6.24 -0.22 -9.09
C GLY A 19 6.81 1.09 -8.55
N CYS A 20 6.13 1.71 -7.59
CA CYS A 20 6.63 2.91 -6.92
C CYS A 20 7.83 2.62 -6.02
N ILE A 21 7.81 1.51 -5.27
CA ILE A 21 8.99 1.07 -4.49
C ILE A 21 10.20 0.87 -5.41
N LEU A 22 10.03 0.16 -6.53
CA LEU A 22 11.11 -0.06 -7.51
C LEU A 22 11.61 1.26 -8.11
N SER A 23 10.69 2.14 -8.49
CA SER A 23 11.03 3.44 -9.05
C SER A 23 11.80 4.32 -8.06
N VAL A 24 11.44 4.27 -6.77
CA VAL A 24 12.17 4.98 -5.71
C VAL A 24 13.55 4.35 -5.48
N ALA A 25 13.66 3.03 -5.58
CA ALA A 25 14.95 2.35 -5.47
C ALA A 25 15.91 2.72 -6.62
N MET A 26 15.40 2.92 -7.84
CA MET A 26 16.20 3.23 -9.03
C MET A 26 16.47 4.74 -9.21
N TRP A 27 15.46 5.59 -9.01
CA TRP A 27 15.52 7.03 -9.29
C TRP A 27 15.43 7.92 -8.05
N GLY A 28 15.49 7.34 -6.85
CA GLY A 28 15.39 8.08 -5.60
C GLY A 28 14.04 8.75 -5.44
N GLN A 29 14.02 9.99 -4.94
CA GLN A 29 12.78 10.70 -4.62
C GLN A 29 11.89 10.95 -5.85
N ASN A 30 12.48 11.08 -7.04
CA ASN A 30 11.75 11.23 -8.31
C ASN A 30 10.87 10.02 -8.62
N GLY A 31 11.21 8.84 -8.10
CA GLY A 31 10.41 7.63 -8.23
C GLY A 31 9.01 7.74 -7.62
N LEU A 32 8.79 8.64 -6.66
CA LEU A 32 7.47 8.87 -6.07
C LEU A 32 6.42 9.35 -7.07
N ALA A 33 6.83 10.00 -8.16
CA ALA A 33 5.91 10.44 -9.20
C ALA A 33 5.07 9.28 -9.77
N THR A 34 5.59 8.05 -9.73
CA THR A 34 4.87 6.85 -10.16
C THR A 34 3.66 6.51 -9.29
N ILE A 35 3.55 7.05 -8.07
CA ILE A 35 2.31 6.91 -7.30
C ILE A 35 1.13 7.59 -7.99
N GLY A 36 1.39 8.60 -8.84
CA GLY A 36 0.40 9.25 -9.69
C GLY A 36 -0.31 8.28 -10.64
N LEU A 37 0.26 7.11 -10.94
CA LEU A 37 -0.41 6.04 -11.69
C LEU A 37 -1.70 5.59 -11.01
N ILE A 38 -1.85 5.80 -9.69
CA ILE A 38 -3.11 5.53 -8.99
C ILE A 38 -4.28 6.36 -9.52
N ALA A 39 -4.01 7.55 -10.08
CA ALA A 39 -5.03 8.41 -10.67
C ALA A 39 -5.58 7.84 -12.00
N LEU A 40 -4.89 6.87 -12.62
CA LEU A 40 -5.38 6.17 -13.81
C LEU A 40 -6.41 5.09 -13.48
N ARG A 41 -6.49 4.67 -12.21
CA ARG A 41 -7.40 3.64 -11.72
C ARG A 41 -8.87 3.80 -12.18
N PRO A 42 -9.52 4.98 -12.08
CA PRO A 42 -10.90 5.16 -12.56
C PRO A 42 -11.09 5.04 -14.07
N PHE A 43 -10.04 5.21 -14.87
CA PHE A 43 -10.10 5.07 -16.33
C PHE A 43 -9.92 3.61 -16.78
N ILE A 44 -9.22 2.81 -15.97
CA ILE A 44 -8.93 1.40 -16.26
C ILE A 44 -10.02 0.47 -15.72
N LEU A 45 -10.70 0.86 -14.63
CA LEU A 45 -11.65 0.02 -13.91
C LEU A 45 -13.07 0.59 -13.94
N GLU A 46 -14.02 -0.25 -14.35
CA GLU A 46 -15.45 0.07 -14.28
C GLU A 46 -15.92 0.26 -12.83
N LYS A 47 -16.78 1.25 -12.64
CA LYS A 47 -17.45 1.52 -11.35
C LYS A 47 -18.90 1.04 -11.39
N GLU A 48 -19.37 0.52 -10.28
CA GLU A 48 -20.77 0.16 -10.07
C GLU A 48 -21.35 0.85 -8.82
N GLN A 49 -22.68 0.91 -8.75
CA GLN A 49 -23.37 1.36 -7.55
C GLN A 49 -23.20 0.34 -6.42
N ILE A 50 -23.11 0.84 -5.19
CA ILE A 50 -22.98 0.00 -4.01
C ILE A 50 -24.40 -0.45 -3.62
N LYS A 51 -24.70 -1.74 -3.80
CA LYS A 51 -26.03 -2.30 -3.45
C LYS A 51 -26.21 -2.50 -1.94
N ASP A 52 -25.13 -2.83 -1.23
CA ASP A 52 -25.09 -3.03 0.23
C ASP A 52 -23.95 -2.18 0.81
N GLU A 53 -24.31 -0.96 1.23
CA GLU A 53 -23.35 0.00 1.77
C GLU A 53 -22.74 -0.47 3.09
N LYS A 54 -23.56 -1.04 3.98
CA LYS A 54 -23.10 -1.45 5.32
C LYS A 54 -22.03 -2.54 5.23
N SER A 55 -22.23 -3.54 4.37
CA SER A 55 -21.23 -4.58 4.15
C SER A 55 -19.96 -4.01 3.49
N TYR A 56 -20.11 -3.11 2.52
CA TYR A 56 -18.97 -2.49 1.84
C TYR A 56 -18.13 -1.62 2.78
N PHE A 57 -18.75 -0.81 3.62
CA PHE A 57 -18.07 0.00 4.63
C PHE A 57 -17.34 -0.88 5.65
N THR A 58 -17.99 -1.96 6.10
CA THR A 58 -17.37 -2.90 7.05
C THR A 58 -16.13 -3.56 6.44
N LEU A 59 -16.20 -3.98 5.17
CA LEU A 59 -15.06 -4.53 4.44
C LEU A 59 -13.94 -3.50 4.32
N SER A 60 -14.27 -2.28 3.85
CA SER A 60 -13.29 -1.21 3.65
C SER A 60 -12.58 -0.84 4.95
N TYR A 61 -13.33 -0.76 6.05
CA TYR A 61 -12.78 -0.50 7.38
C TYR A 61 -11.84 -1.61 7.85
N LYS A 62 -12.21 -2.89 7.67
CA LYS A 62 -11.36 -4.03 8.03
C LYS A 62 -10.05 -4.03 7.25
N ILE A 63 -10.11 -3.76 5.95
CA ILE A 63 -8.92 -3.68 5.09
C ILE A 63 -8.02 -2.53 5.56
N LEU A 64 -8.59 -1.34 5.75
CA LEU A 64 -7.84 -0.16 6.20
C LEU A 64 -7.19 -0.39 7.57
N SER A 65 -7.97 -0.85 8.56
CA SER A 65 -7.49 -1.11 9.92
C SER A 65 -6.36 -2.14 9.93
N SER A 66 -6.54 -3.26 9.22
CA SER A 66 -5.50 -4.30 9.12
C SER A 66 -4.22 -3.77 8.46
N SER A 67 -4.37 -2.97 7.40
CA SER A 67 -3.23 -2.37 6.69
C SER A 67 -2.45 -1.41 7.59
N ILE A 68 -3.14 -0.56 8.36
CA ILE A 68 -2.51 0.33 9.34
C ILE A 68 -1.75 -0.48 10.38
N VAL A 69 -2.37 -1.52 10.96
CA VAL A 69 -1.73 -2.37 11.97
C VAL A 69 -0.46 -3.02 11.42
N ILE A 70 -0.49 -3.59 10.21
CA ILE A 70 0.67 -4.22 9.57
C ILE A 70 1.80 -3.21 9.35
N VAL A 71 1.48 -2.02 8.82
CA VAL A 71 2.48 -0.97 8.59
C VAL A 71 3.05 -0.44 9.91
N SER A 72 2.22 -0.24 10.94
CA SER A 72 2.68 0.16 12.27
C SER A 72 3.61 -0.89 12.90
N MET A 73 3.27 -2.18 12.80
CA MET A 73 4.13 -3.27 13.27
C MET A 73 5.47 -3.29 12.53
N LEU A 74 5.47 -3.06 11.21
CA LEU A 74 6.71 -2.96 10.45
C LEU A 74 7.58 -1.78 10.91
N ILE A 75 7.00 -0.60 11.12
CA ILE A 75 7.74 0.57 11.62
C ILE A 75 8.38 0.25 12.97
N ILE A 76 7.62 -0.33 13.90
CA ILE A 76 8.11 -0.73 15.22
C ILE A 76 9.26 -1.74 15.08
N ALA A 77 9.10 -2.74 14.21
CA ALA A 77 10.14 -3.75 13.95
C ALA A 77 11.42 -3.11 13.40
N ILE A 78 11.31 -2.15 12.47
CA ILE A 78 12.46 -1.39 11.95
C ILE A 78 13.18 -0.67 13.10
N PHE A 79 12.45 0.04 13.97
CA PHE A 79 13.07 0.75 15.11
C PHE A 79 13.77 -0.22 16.09
N ILE A 80 13.16 -1.37 16.35
CA ILE A 80 13.79 -2.41 17.20
C ILE A 80 15.09 -2.88 16.54
N ILE A 81 15.06 -3.27 15.26
CA ILE A 81 16.26 -3.75 14.55
C ILE A 81 17.36 -2.69 14.55
N LEU A 82 17.02 -1.41 14.32
CA LEU A 82 17.99 -0.32 14.35
C LEU A 82 18.66 -0.13 15.72
N ASN A 83 17.93 -0.36 16.82
CA ASN A 83 18.47 -0.24 18.17
C ASN A 83 19.37 -1.43 18.55
N PHE A 84 19.03 -2.65 18.13
CA PHE A 84 19.79 -3.86 18.46
C PHE A 84 20.93 -4.16 17.49
N VAL A 85 20.90 -3.59 16.29
CA VAL A 85 21.84 -3.89 15.20
C VAL A 85 22.39 -2.59 14.59
N PRO A 86 23.13 -1.78 15.36
CA PRO A 86 23.54 -0.42 14.95
C PRO A 86 24.45 -0.38 13.71
N HIS A 87 25.14 -1.47 13.38
CA HIS A 87 25.94 -1.57 12.15
C HIS A 87 25.11 -1.57 10.86
N LEU A 88 23.78 -1.75 10.95
CA LEU A 88 22.87 -1.62 9.81
C LEU A 88 22.49 -0.16 9.53
N ILE A 89 22.62 0.75 10.51
CA ILE A 89 22.30 2.18 10.36
C ILE A 89 22.94 2.81 9.11
N PRO A 90 24.26 2.63 8.82
CA PRO A 90 24.87 3.20 7.62
C PRO A 90 24.41 2.54 6.32
N LYS A 91 23.78 1.35 6.38
CA LYS A 91 23.23 0.63 5.21
C LYS A 91 21.76 0.97 4.95
N LEU A 92 21.08 1.62 5.90
CA LEU A 92 19.70 2.05 5.70
C LEU A 92 19.64 3.33 4.86
N PRO A 93 18.55 3.52 4.10
CA PRO A 93 18.28 4.81 3.47
C PRO A 93 18.26 5.91 4.54
N PRO A 94 18.67 7.15 4.20
CA PRO A 94 18.48 8.31 5.05
C PRO A 94 17.06 8.36 5.64
N ARG A 95 16.90 8.75 6.91
CA ARG A 95 15.61 8.72 7.61
C ARG A 95 14.51 9.47 6.86
N ASP A 96 14.88 10.59 6.26
CA ASP A 96 14.09 11.44 5.39
C ASP A 96 13.58 10.68 4.14
N LYS A 97 14.33 9.69 3.64
CA LYS A 97 13.91 8.79 2.54
C LYS A 97 13.06 7.61 2.98
N ILE A 98 13.16 7.18 4.24
CA ILE A 98 12.34 6.07 4.78
C ILE A 98 10.86 6.46 4.83
N LEU A 99 10.56 7.71 5.22
CA LEU A 99 9.19 8.24 5.22
C LEU A 99 8.56 8.24 3.83
N PHE A 100 9.36 8.50 2.79
CA PHE A 100 8.90 8.47 1.39
C PHE A 100 8.55 7.05 0.91
N LEU A 101 9.20 6.01 1.44
CA LEU A 101 8.86 4.61 1.12
C LEU A 101 7.62 4.11 1.87
N LEU A 102 7.19 4.80 2.93
CA LEU A 102 6.05 4.38 3.74
C LEU A 102 4.74 4.40 2.94
N LEU A 103 4.56 5.44 2.12
CA LEU A 103 3.35 5.65 1.33
C LEU A 103 3.13 4.54 0.27
N PRO A 104 4.10 4.23 -0.62
CA PRO A 104 3.93 3.14 -1.58
C PRO A 104 3.91 1.76 -0.91
N PHE A 105 4.59 1.60 0.22
CA PHE A 105 4.51 0.37 1.01
C PHE A 105 3.13 0.17 1.64
N PHE A 106 2.53 1.23 2.17
CA PHE A 106 1.15 1.22 2.66
C PHE A 106 0.17 0.89 1.53
N LEU A 107 0.32 1.52 0.37
CA LEU A 107 -0.52 1.25 -0.80
C LEU A 107 -0.43 -0.22 -1.22
N MET A 108 0.77 -0.78 -1.30
CA MET A 108 0.99 -2.19 -1.61
C MET A 108 0.35 -3.10 -0.55
N THR A 109 0.54 -2.80 0.73
CA THR A 109 -0.03 -3.56 1.86
C THR A 109 -1.56 -3.54 1.82
N HIS A 110 -2.15 -2.38 1.57
CA HIS A 110 -3.59 -2.21 1.42
C HIS A 110 -4.14 -3.03 0.25
N GLY A 111 -3.43 -3.03 -0.88
CA GLY A 111 -3.72 -3.90 -2.02
C GLY A 111 -3.72 -5.38 -1.66
N VAL A 112 -2.65 -5.87 -1.02
CA VAL A 112 -2.51 -7.29 -0.63
C VAL A 112 -3.60 -7.69 0.36
N VAL A 113 -3.82 -6.90 1.42
CA VAL A 113 -4.84 -7.17 2.44
C VAL A 113 -6.22 -7.20 1.81
N GLY A 114 -6.55 -6.22 0.95
CA GLY A 114 -7.83 -6.15 0.25
C GLY A 114 -8.07 -7.36 -0.64
N PHE A 115 -7.04 -7.77 -1.40
CA PHE A 115 -7.10 -8.97 -2.23
C PHE A 115 -7.35 -10.24 -1.41
N MET A 116 -6.65 -10.41 -0.29
CA MET A 116 -6.84 -11.55 0.62
C MET A 116 -8.25 -11.60 1.22
N TYR A 117 -8.80 -10.45 1.63
CA TYR A 117 -10.14 -10.39 2.22
C TYR A 117 -11.23 -10.75 1.22
N ILE A 118 -11.07 -10.44 -0.07
CA ILE A 118 -12.03 -10.83 -1.10
C ILE A 118 -11.90 -12.31 -1.43
N GLN A 119 -10.69 -12.85 -1.51
CA GLN A 119 -10.48 -14.25 -1.86
C GLN A 119 -10.99 -15.22 -0.77
N LYS A 120 -11.06 -14.76 0.48
CA LYS A 120 -11.64 -15.52 1.60
C LYS A 120 -13.18 -15.52 1.63
N ARG A 121 -13.83 -14.76 0.76
CA ARG A 121 -15.27 -14.51 0.77
C ARG A 121 -15.96 -15.28 -0.35
#